data_AF-A0A2L2TFD1-F1
#
_entry.id   AF-A0A2L2TFD1-F1
#
_cell.length_a   1.000
_cell.length_b   1.000
_cell.length_c   1.000
_cell.angle_alpha   90.00
_cell.angle_beta   90.00
_cell.angle_gamma   90.00
#
_symmetry.space_group_name_H-M   'P 1'
#
loop_
_entity.id
_entity.type
_entity.pdbx_description
1 polymer ?
#
loop_
_entity_poly.entity_id
_entity_poly.type
_entity_poly.pdbx_seq_one_letter_code
_entity_poly.pdbx_strand_id
1 'polypeptide(L)'
;MAGGPRSLSTQQHEMTERTANTYMKRVMDEGEMARAKLTDQNVSILNYPDPLTSRPQLQRCPQGVTSEMEARWCQMIEESKKRA
;
A
#
# COMPACT_ATOMS: atom_id res chain seq x y z
N MET A 1 -7.18 61.10 28.68
CA MET A 1 -7.72 60.31 27.56
C MET A 1 -6.67 59.29 27.14
N ALA A 2 -6.94 57.99 27.21
CA ALA A 2 -6.16 56.96 26.52
C ALA A 2 -6.85 55.59 26.64
N GLY A 3 -7.94 55.38 25.89
CA GLY A 3 -8.48 54.04 25.63
C GLY A 3 -7.93 53.55 24.30
N GLY A 4 -6.76 52.90 24.31
CA GLY A 4 -6.17 52.32 23.09
C GLY A 4 -6.83 50.98 22.73
N PRO A 5 -6.98 50.64 21.43
CA PRO A 5 -7.67 49.43 21.00
C PRO A 5 -6.70 48.25 21.12
N ARG A 6 -6.58 47.64 22.30
CA ARG A 6 -5.74 46.44 22.51
C ARG A 6 -6.47 45.11 22.26
N SER A 7 -7.80 45.12 22.22
CA SER A 7 -8.60 43.88 22.23
C SER A 7 -8.70 43.13 20.90
N LEU A 8 -8.49 43.81 19.76
CA LEU A 8 -8.56 43.15 18.45
C LEU A 8 -7.32 42.28 18.16
N SER A 9 -6.15 42.75 18.61
CA SER A 9 -4.86 42.07 18.37
C SER A 9 -4.74 40.78 19.18
N THR A 10 -5.18 40.77 20.43
CA THR A 10 -5.17 39.55 21.27
C THR A 10 -6.15 38.51 20.76
N GLN A 11 -7.35 38.93 20.32
CA GLN A 11 -8.36 38.02 19.77
C GLN A 11 -7.92 37.39 18.44
N GLN A 12 -7.25 38.16 17.57
CA GLN A 12 -6.69 37.62 16.33
C GLN A 12 -5.54 36.64 16.60
N HIS A 13 -4.67 36.96 17.57
CA HIS A 13 -3.58 36.07 17.97
C HIS A 13 -4.10 34.72 18.49
N GLU A 14 -5.07 34.74 19.42
CA GLU A 14 -5.71 33.52 19.93
C GLU A 14 -6.40 32.70 18.81
N MET A 15 -7.02 33.38 17.83
CA MET A 15 -7.67 32.73 16.70
C MET A 15 -6.64 32.05 15.77
N THR A 16 -5.49 32.70 15.54
CA THR A 16 -4.37 32.12 14.79
C THR A 16 -3.75 30.95 15.54
N GLU A 17 -3.53 31.04 16.85
CA GLU A 17 -3.01 29.95 17.66
C GLU A 17 -3.94 28.72 17.68
N ARG A 18 -5.26 28.94 17.82
CA ARG A 18 -6.26 27.85 17.70
C ARG A 18 -6.22 27.18 16.34
N THR A 19 -6.01 27.96 15.28
CA THR A 19 -5.92 27.44 13.91
C THR A 19 -4.61 26.66 13.69
N ALA A 20 -3.50 27.13 14.25
CA ALA A 20 -2.22 26.44 14.20
C ALA A 20 -2.26 25.11 14.98
N ASN A 21 -2.86 25.10 16.17
CA ASN A 21 -3.00 23.90 16.99
C ASN A 21 -3.88 22.82 16.31
N THR A 22 -4.96 23.23 15.65
CA THR A 22 -5.83 22.31 14.89
C THR A 22 -5.17 21.81 13.61
N TYR A 23 -4.34 22.62 12.96
CA TYR A 23 -3.52 22.19 11.83
C TYR A 23 -2.49 21.15 12.26
N MET A 24 -1.71 21.42 13.31
CA MET A 24 -0.69 20.48 13.81
C MET A 24 -1.31 19.16 14.25
N LYS A 25 -2.47 19.19 14.91
CA LYS A 25 -3.20 17.97 15.27
C LYS A 25 -3.58 17.14 14.04
N ARG A 26 -4.12 17.77 12.98
CA ARG A 26 -4.44 17.07 11.72
C ARG A 26 -3.22 16.47 11.05
N VAL A 27 -2.09 17.18 11.03
CA VAL A 27 -0.84 16.67 10.45
C VAL A 27 -0.32 15.45 11.22
N MET A 28 -0.42 15.48 12.56
CA MET A 28 -0.05 14.32 13.38
C MET A 28 -0.97 13.13 13.15
N ASP A 29 -2.29 13.35 13.13
CA ASP A 29 -3.30 12.33 12.87
C ASP A 29 -3.13 11.71 11.47
N GLU A 30 -2.87 12.51 10.43
CA GLU A 30 -2.57 12.04 9.07
C GLU A 30 -1.28 11.22 9.01
N GLY A 31 -0.22 11.68 9.70
CA GLY A 31 1.03 10.95 9.80
C GLY A 31 0.88 9.61 10.53
N GLU A 32 0.04 9.55 11.56
CA GLU A 32 -0.27 8.32 12.29
C GLU A 32 -1.10 7.37 11.43
N MET A 33 -2.12 7.86 10.72
CA MET A 33 -2.92 7.06 9.80
C MET A 33 -2.08 6.50 8.64
N ALA A 34 -1.10 7.25 8.13
CA ALA A 34 -0.17 6.77 7.10
C ALA A 34 0.73 5.64 7.64
N ARG A 35 1.23 5.76 8.88
CA ARG A 35 2.02 4.70 9.53
C ARG A 35 1.18 3.46 9.85
N ALA A 36 -0.08 3.62 10.23
CA ALA A 36 -1.02 2.52 10.45
C ALA A 36 -1.29 1.73 9.14
N LYS A 37 -1.50 2.44 8.02
CA LYS A 37 -1.67 1.78 6.70
C LYS A 37 -0.45 0.98 6.25
N LEU A 38 0.75 1.36 6.67
CA LEU A 38 1.99 0.62 6.37
C LEU A 38 2.16 -0.62 7.26
N THR A 39 1.57 -0.64 8.45
CA THR A 39 1.65 -1.79 9.37
C THR A 39 0.67 -2.90 9.02
N ASP A 40 -0.42 -2.59 8.32
CA ASP A 40 -1.37 -3.59 7.81
C ASP A 40 -0.83 -4.38 6.60
N GLN A 41 0.29 -3.95 6.00
CA GLN A 41 0.99 -4.74 5.00
C GLN A 41 1.81 -5.83 5.70
N ASN A 42 1.14 -6.93 6.04
CA ASN A 42 1.75 -8.14 6.60
C ASN A 42 2.59 -8.90 5.54
N VAL A 43 3.58 -8.22 4.99
CA VAL A 43 4.50 -8.73 3.98
C VAL A 43 5.61 -9.49 4.71
N SER A 44 5.39 -10.78 4.89
CA SER A 44 6.43 -11.67 5.41
C SER A 44 7.29 -12.18 4.27
N ILE A 45 8.61 -11.95 4.36
CA ILE A 45 9.60 -12.50 3.41
C ILE A 45 9.52 -14.03 3.36
N LEU A 46 9.07 -14.68 4.45
CA LEU A 46 8.85 -16.13 4.48
C LEU A 46 7.70 -16.59 3.56
N ASN A 47 6.70 -15.73 3.33
CA ASN A 47 5.56 -16.02 2.45
C ASN A 47 5.87 -15.71 0.97
N TYR A 48 6.93 -14.94 0.70
CA TYR A 48 7.37 -14.55 -0.63
C TYR A 48 8.79 -15.07 -0.86
N PRO A 49 8.94 -16.38 -1.17
CA PRO A 49 10.25 -16.94 -1.48
C PRO A 49 10.87 -16.19 -2.66
N ASP A 50 12.20 -16.10 -2.65
CA ASP A 50 12.98 -15.32 -3.61
C ASP A 50 12.54 -15.61 -5.06
N PRO A 51 12.08 -14.60 -5.81
CA PRO A 51 11.62 -14.78 -7.19
C PRO A 51 12.71 -15.28 -8.13
N LEU A 52 13.98 -15.14 -7.75
CA LEU A 52 15.14 -15.64 -8.51
C LEU A 52 15.50 -17.09 -8.16
N THR A 53 14.93 -17.64 -7.08
CA THR A 53 15.13 -19.05 -6.74
C THR A 53 14.17 -19.93 -7.52
N SER A 54 14.69 -21.05 -8.06
CA SER A 54 13.85 -22.05 -8.73
C SER A 54 12.83 -22.62 -7.74
N ARG A 55 11.54 -22.40 -8.00
CA ARG A 55 10.48 -22.98 -7.16
C ARG A 55 10.42 -24.50 -7.42
N PRO A 56 10.31 -25.35 -6.37
CA PRO A 56 10.10 -26.77 -6.58
C PRO A 56 8.83 -26.99 -7.41
N GLN A 57 8.96 -27.76 -8.48
CA GLN A 57 7.84 -28.13 -9.34
C GLN A 57 6.81 -28.86 -8.48
N LEU A 58 5.61 -28.28 -8.36
CA LEU A 58 4.47 -28.98 -7.79
C LEU A 58 4.12 -30.10 -8.76
N GLN A 59 4.54 -31.34 -8.45
CA GLN A 59 4.25 -32.53 -9.27
C GLN A 59 2.74 -32.87 -9.35
N ARG A 60 1.88 -32.05 -8.74
CA ARG A 60 0.45 -32.27 -8.68
C ARG A 60 -0.23 -31.24 -9.57
N CYS A 61 -0.87 -31.72 -10.62
CA CYS A 61 -1.72 -30.87 -11.46
C CYS A 61 -2.73 -30.13 -10.58
N PRO A 62 -3.00 -28.84 -10.86
CA PRO A 62 -4.01 -28.09 -10.14
C PRO A 62 -5.36 -28.82 -10.19
N GLN A 63 -6.16 -28.66 -9.13
CA GLN A 63 -7.47 -29.31 -9.07
C GLN A 63 -8.35 -28.87 -10.24
N GLY A 64 -8.85 -29.83 -11.02
CA GLY A 64 -9.61 -29.58 -12.25
C GLY A 64 -8.79 -29.59 -13.54
N VAL A 65 -7.46 -29.68 -13.46
CA VAL A 65 -6.59 -29.87 -14.63
C VAL A 65 -6.41 -31.36 -14.88
N THR A 66 -6.92 -31.84 -16.01
CA THR A 66 -6.70 -33.22 -16.48
C THR A 66 -5.42 -33.30 -17.31
N SER A 67 -4.81 -34.48 -17.39
CA SER A 67 -3.61 -34.72 -18.22
C SER A 67 -3.84 -34.41 -19.70
N GLU A 68 -5.07 -34.60 -20.21
CA GLU A 68 -5.44 -34.22 -21.58
C GLU A 68 -5.37 -32.70 -21.78
N MET A 69 -5.82 -31.93 -20.78
CA MET A 69 -5.80 -30.48 -20.82
C MET A 69 -4.36 -29.94 -20.83
N GLU A 70 -3.50 -30.52 -19.99
CA GLU A 70 -2.06 -30.23 -19.97
C GLU A 70 -1.39 -30.56 -21.31
N ALA A 71 -1.68 -31.73 -21.89
CA ALA A 71 -1.13 -32.14 -23.18
C ALA A 71 -1.50 -31.16 -24.31
N ARG A 72 -2.76 -30.69 -24.34
CA ARG A 72 -3.21 -29.68 -25.31
C ARG A 72 -2.44 -28.37 -25.18
N TRP A 73 -2.23 -27.90 -23.96
CA TRP A 73 -1.47 -26.67 -23.73
C TRP A 73 0.00 -26.81 -24.12
N CYS A 74 0.64 -27.94 -23.77
CA CYS A 74 2.01 -28.24 -24.20
C CYS A 74 2.13 -28.22 -25.73
N GLN A 75 1.16 -28.81 -26.43
CA GLN A 75 1.13 -28.78 -27.89
C GLN A 75 1.02 -27.36 -28.44
N MET A 76 0.11 -26.54 -27.92
CA MET A 76 -0.04 -25.14 -28.34
C MET A 76 1.24 -24.32 -28.14
N ILE A 77 1.94 -24.53 -27.03
CA ILE A 77 3.21 -23.84 -26.73
C ILE A 77 4.27 -24.22 -27.78
N GLU A 78 4.43 -25.51 -28.08
CA GLU A 78 5.39 -25.97 -29.07
C GLU A 78 5.06 -25.49 -30.49
N GLU A 79 3.78 -25.42 -30.84
CA GLU A 79 3.34 -24.82 -32.10
C GLU A 79 3.64 -23.32 -32.17
N SER A 80 3.51 -22.59 -31.06
CA SER A 80 3.81 -21.15 -31.01
C SER A 80 5.30 -20.87 -31.18
N LYS A 81 6.18 -21.68 -30.57
CA LYS A 81 7.64 -21.59 -30.74
C LYS A 81 8.08 -21.82 -32.18
N LYS A 82 7.38 -22.69 -32.91
CA LYS A 82 7.68 -22.96 -34.34
C LYS A 82 7.25 -21.82 -35.27
N ARG A 83 6.38 -20.92 -34.81
CA ARG A 83 5.85 -19.77 -35.57
C ARG A 83 6.60 -18.47 -35.30
N ALA A 84 7.41 -18.40 -34.25
CA ALA A 84 8.28 -17.28 -33.91
C ALA A 84 9.65 -17.43 -34.59
#